data_AF-A0A8X6PGG4-F1
#
_entry.id   AF-A0A8X6PGG4-F1
#
_cell.length_a   1.000
_cell.length_b   1.000
_cell.length_c   1.000
_cell.angle_alpha   90.00
_cell.angle_beta   90.00
_cell.angle_gamma   90.00
#
_symmetry.space_group_name_H-M   'P 1'
#
loop_
_entity.id
_entity.type
_entity.pdbx_description
1 polymer ?
#
loop_
_entity_poly.entity_id
_entity_poly.type
_entity_poly.pdbx_seq_one_letter_code
_entity_poly.pdbx_strand_id
1 'polypeptide(L)'
;MRRGNAYPSSGCNSSFLEDFIDKETYVVDSRNHGESPWSEVFNFDCNVDDLLHLMDTINAPKAILIGHSMGGITAIKTALRAPERVESIAIEDIGVRRLPEEVIEMVRQRMSLMKVAVEKLPLGLDEVKARKFIFDSVFEALPPEIVKF
;
A
#
# COMPACT_ATOMS: atom_id res chain seq x y z
N MET A 1 1.37 -6.64 -13.36
CA MET A 1 2.76 -6.10 -13.42
C MET A 1 2.96 -5.34 -14.72
N ARG A 2 3.51 -4.12 -14.67
CA ARG A 2 3.82 -3.34 -15.89
C ARG A 2 5.32 -3.02 -15.92
N ARG A 3 5.96 -3.32 -17.05
CA ARG A 3 7.36 -3.00 -17.35
C ARG A 3 7.40 -1.72 -18.18
N GLY A 4 8.22 -0.76 -17.80
CA GLY A 4 8.41 0.46 -18.56
C GLY A 4 9.53 1.33 -18.01
N ASN A 5 9.91 2.35 -18.78
CA ASN A 5 10.65 3.48 -18.20
C ASN A 5 9.79 4.13 -17.12
N ALA A 6 10.42 4.85 -16.18
CA ALA A 6 9.80 5.51 -15.04
C ALA A 6 8.79 6.62 -15.43
N TYR A 7 7.76 6.27 -16.18
CA TYR A 7 6.65 7.13 -16.57
C TYR A 7 5.41 6.77 -15.74
N PRO A 8 4.68 7.79 -15.25
CA PRO A 8 3.53 7.57 -14.37
C PRO A 8 2.43 6.87 -15.16
N SER A 9 2.22 5.58 -14.91
CA SER A 9 1.13 4.82 -15.53
C SER A 9 0.44 3.84 -14.58
N SER A 10 0.02 4.35 -13.42
CA SER A 10 -1.09 3.82 -12.62
C SER A 10 -1.27 4.65 -11.34
N GLY A 11 -2.06 5.75 -11.40
CA GLY A 11 -2.60 6.45 -10.22
C GLY A 11 -1.64 7.01 -9.16
N CYS A 12 -0.34 6.74 -9.26
CA CYS A 12 0.73 7.18 -8.38
C CYS A 12 1.51 8.27 -9.12
N ASN A 13 1.12 9.53 -8.90
CA ASN A 13 1.75 10.71 -9.49
C ASN A 13 3.01 11.08 -8.71
N SER A 14 4.00 10.22 -8.75
CA SER A 14 5.27 10.41 -8.06
C SER A 14 6.27 11.07 -9.01
N SER A 15 6.30 12.40 -9.06
CA SER A 15 7.23 13.18 -9.90
C SER A 15 8.70 12.86 -9.64
N PHE A 16 9.05 12.33 -8.46
CA PHE A 16 10.42 11.92 -8.14
C PHE A 16 10.89 10.68 -8.96
N LEU A 17 9.97 9.94 -9.61
CA LEU A 17 10.34 8.82 -10.48
C LEU A 17 11.17 9.28 -11.69
N GLU A 18 11.10 10.57 -12.06
CA GLU A 18 11.94 11.18 -13.09
C GLU A 18 13.44 11.04 -12.80
N ASP A 19 13.84 11.02 -11.51
CA ASP A 19 15.23 10.83 -11.10
C ASP A 19 15.77 9.42 -11.39
N PHE A 20 14.89 8.48 -11.77
CA PHE A 20 15.20 7.08 -12.03
C PHE A 20 14.95 6.66 -13.49
N ILE A 21 14.80 7.62 -14.41
CA ILE A 21 14.42 7.35 -15.81
C ILE A 21 15.39 6.43 -16.55
N ASP A 22 16.67 6.42 -16.17
CA ASP A 22 17.72 5.57 -16.74
C ASP A 22 17.78 4.16 -16.10
N LYS A 23 16.96 3.88 -15.08
CA LYS A 23 16.88 2.56 -14.43
C LYS A 23 15.67 1.78 -14.92
N GLU A 24 15.85 0.48 -15.12
CA GLU A 24 14.72 -0.41 -15.36
C GLU A 24 13.78 -0.40 -14.15
N THR A 25 12.52 -0.02 -14.41
CA THR A 25 11.55 0.27 -13.36
C THR A 25 10.36 -0.68 -13.47
N TYR A 26 9.89 -1.13 -12.31
CA TYR A 26 8.76 -2.04 -12.18
C TYR A 26 7.75 -1.47 -11.20
N VAL A 27 6.50 -1.33 -11.66
CA VAL A 27 5.36 -1.02 -10.80
C VAL A 27 4.62 -2.30 -10.51
N VAL A 28 4.46 -2.59 -9.22
CA VAL A 28 4.04 -3.89 -8.70
C VAL A 28 2.73 -3.73 -7.94
N ASP A 29 1.73 -4.51 -8.33
CA ASP A 29 0.55 -4.70 -7.53
C ASP A 29 0.89 -5.67 -6.39
N SER A 30 0.79 -5.23 -5.14
CA SER A 30 0.94 -6.14 -3.99
C SER A 30 -0.17 -7.20 -3.97
N ARG A 31 0.04 -8.32 -3.27
CA ARG A 31 -1.04 -9.28 -2.98
C ARG A 31 -2.31 -8.56 -2.52
N ASN A 32 -3.47 -9.07 -2.92
CA ASN A 32 -4.79 -8.49 -2.64
C ASN A 32 -5.03 -7.08 -3.26
N HIS A 33 -4.20 -6.64 -4.20
CA HIS A 33 -4.35 -5.36 -4.89
C HIS A 33 -4.22 -5.54 -6.40
N GLY A 34 -4.86 -4.66 -7.17
CA GLY A 34 -4.74 -4.60 -8.62
C GLY A 34 -5.00 -5.95 -9.29
N GLU A 35 -4.07 -6.38 -10.14
CA GLU A 35 -4.14 -7.66 -10.86
C GLU A 35 -3.47 -8.83 -10.11
N SER A 36 -2.89 -8.59 -8.93
CA SER A 36 -2.24 -9.64 -8.15
C SER A 36 -3.27 -10.56 -7.47
N PRO A 37 -2.96 -11.85 -7.28
CA PRO A 37 -3.89 -12.81 -6.67
C PRO A 37 -4.37 -12.40 -5.28
N TRP A 38 -5.57 -12.85 -4.95
CA TRP A 38 -6.17 -12.72 -3.63
C TRP A 38 -5.80 -13.88 -2.71
N SER A 39 -5.55 -13.58 -1.45
CA SER A 39 -5.22 -14.52 -0.38
C SER A 39 -5.89 -14.10 0.93
N GLU A 40 -6.36 -15.09 1.69
CA GLU A 40 -6.84 -14.90 3.06
C GLU A 40 -5.69 -14.53 4.03
N VAL A 41 -4.45 -14.88 3.68
CA VAL A 41 -3.27 -14.58 4.49
C VAL A 41 -2.65 -13.28 4.02
N PHE A 42 -2.78 -12.26 4.86
CA PHE A 42 -2.20 -10.94 4.65
C PHE A 42 -1.41 -10.48 5.87
N ASN A 43 -0.09 -10.40 5.70
CA ASN A 43 0.81 -9.75 6.64
C ASN A 43 2.06 -9.23 5.89
N PHE A 44 2.89 -8.45 6.58
CA PHE A 44 4.06 -7.86 5.93
C PHE A 44 5.15 -8.89 5.60
N ASP A 45 5.30 -9.98 6.35
CA ASP A 45 6.32 -10.99 6.02
C ASP A 45 6.00 -11.67 4.69
N CYS A 46 4.72 -11.99 4.50
CA CYS A 46 4.14 -12.42 3.24
C CYS A 46 4.36 -11.41 2.09
N ASN A 47 4.28 -10.09 2.33
CA ASN A 47 4.56 -9.08 1.29
C ASN A 47 6.05 -9.04 0.93
N VAL A 48 6.93 -9.20 1.92
CA VAL A 48 8.38 -9.27 1.67
C VAL A 48 8.73 -10.56 0.91
N ASP A 49 8.08 -11.68 1.22
CA ASP A 49 8.26 -12.94 0.49
C ASP A 49 7.89 -12.78 -0.99
N ASP A 50 6.74 -12.18 -1.28
CA ASP A 50 6.32 -11.92 -2.66
C ASP A 50 7.30 -11.00 -3.38
N LEU A 51 7.80 -9.95 -2.71
CA LEU A 51 8.74 -9.01 -3.31
C LEU A 51 10.07 -9.70 -3.64
N LEU A 52 10.62 -10.51 -2.74
CA LEU A 52 11.84 -11.27 -3.00
C LEU A 52 11.63 -12.28 -4.14
N HIS A 53 10.50 -12.99 -4.13
CA HIS A 53 10.15 -13.91 -5.21
C HIS A 53 10.03 -13.20 -6.57
N LEU A 54 9.42 -12.01 -6.58
CA LEU A 54 9.33 -11.18 -7.77
C LEU A 54 10.72 -10.77 -8.26
N MET A 55 11.58 -10.29 -7.36
CA MET A 55 12.95 -9.90 -7.68
C MET A 55 13.73 -11.06 -8.30
N ASP A 56 13.57 -12.28 -7.80
CA ASP A 56 14.17 -13.48 -8.40
C ASP A 56 13.60 -13.75 -9.80
N THR A 57 12.28 -13.63 -9.96
CA THR A 57 11.57 -13.88 -11.23
C THR A 57 12.02 -12.94 -12.35
N ILE A 58 12.30 -11.67 -12.01
CA ILE A 58 12.79 -10.67 -12.97
C ILE A 58 14.32 -10.60 -13.07
N ASN A 59 15.04 -11.52 -12.40
CA ASN A 59 16.50 -11.52 -12.33
C ASN A 59 17.09 -10.19 -11.81
N ALA A 60 16.46 -9.61 -10.78
CA ALA A 60 16.95 -8.46 -10.04
C ALA A 60 17.64 -8.93 -8.74
N PRO A 61 18.96 -9.24 -8.76
CA PRO A 61 19.66 -9.65 -7.55
C PRO A 61 19.71 -8.53 -6.49
N LYS A 62 19.68 -7.26 -6.93
CA LYS A 62 19.67 -6.09 -6.05
C LYS A 62 18.82 -4.97 -6.66
N ALA A 63 18.07 -4.24 -5.84
CA ALA A 63 17.19 -3.16 -6.32
C ALA A 63 17.16 -1.94 -5.38
N ILE A 64 16.79 -0.79 -5.94
CA ILE A 64 16.29 0.36 -5.16
C ILE A 64 14.80 0.12 -4.92
N LEU A 65 14.38 0.17 -3.65
CA LEU A 65 12.98 -0.03 -3.29
C LEU A 65 12.33 1.31 -2.98
N ILE A 66 11.20 1.57 -3.61
CA ILE A 66 10.43 2.78 -3.35
C ILE A 66 9.04 2.38 -2.91
N GLY A 67 8.61 2.90 -1.75
CA GLY A 67 7.40 2.45 -1.11
C GLY A 67 6.59 3.60 -0.52
N HIS A 68 5.34 3.72 -0.96
CA HIS A 68 4.33 4.58 -0.36
C HIS A 68 3.49 3.80 0.66
N SER A 69 3.25 4.36 1.85
CA SER A 69 2.37 3.77 2.87
C SER A 69 2.74 2.30 3.20
N MET A 70 1.85 1.35 2.93
CA MET A 70 2.09 -0.09 3.06
C MET A 70 3.34 -0.58 2.29
N GLY A 71 3.59 -0.01 1.11
CA GLY A 71 4.78 -0.30 0.31
C GLY A 71 6.07 0.13 1.02
N GLY A 72 6.02 1.24 1.78
CA GLY A 72 7.16 1.70 2.57
C GLY A 72 7.51 0.74 3.70
N ILE A 73 6.52 0.23 4.42
CA ILE A 73 6.75 -0.80 5.46
C ILE A 73 7.35 -2.06 4.83
N THR A 74 6.84 -2.48 3.67
CA THR A 74 7.37 -3.63 2.93
C THR A 74 8.83 -3.41 2.53
N ALA A 75 9.18 -2.24 1.98
CA ALA A 75 10.56 -1.90 1.62
C ALA A 75 11.50 -1.92 2.84
N ILE A 76 11.07 -1.32 3.96
CA ILE A 76 11.85 -1.32 5.21
C ILE A 76 12.07 -2.74 5.72
N LYS A 77 11.02 -3.56 5.82
CA LYS A 77 11.15 -4.96 6.27
C LYS A 77 12.02 -5.79 5.32
N THR A 78 11.96 -5.54 4.01
CA THR A 78 12.83 -6.19 3.02
C THR A 78 14.29 -5.86 3.27
N ALA A 79 14.62 -4.57 3.45
CA ALA A 79 15.98 -4.13 3.73
C ALA A 79 16.53 -4.70 5.04
N LEU A 80 15.68 -4.89 6.06
CA LEU A 80 16.07 -5.53 7.32
C LEU A 80 16.27 -7.04 7.18
N ARG A 81 15.43 -7.71 6.38
CA ARG A 81 15.43 -9.17 6.25
C ARG A 81 16.47 -9.69 5.24
N ALA A 82 16.73 -8.94 4.18
CA ALA A 82 17.63 -9.30 3.09
C ALA A 82 18.42 -8.06 2.61
N PRO A 83 19.29 -7.48 3.46
CA PRO A 83 20.01 -6.23 3.16
C PRO A 83 20.88 -6.33 1.90
N GLU A 84 21.38 -7.51 1.56
CA GLU A 84 22.15 -7.77 0.34
C GLU A 84 21.34 -7.57 -0.95
N ARG A 85 20.01 -7.69 -0.86
CA ARG A 85 19.06 -7.51 -1.97
C ARG A 85 18.66 -6.05 -2.18
N VAL A 86 19.00 -5.15 -1.25
CA VAL A 86 18.54 -3.76 -1.28
C VAL A 86 19.72 -2.79 -1.44
N GLU A 87 19.68 -1.95 -2.46
CA GLU A 87 20.67 -0.89 -2.69
C GLU A 87 20.38 0.34 -1.83
N SER A 88 19.13 0.80 -1.85
CA SER A 88 18.63 1.92 -1.06
C SER A 88 17.10 1.85 -0.99
N ILE A 89 16.52 2.62 -0.07
CA ILE A 89 15.07 2.76 0.06
C ILE A 89 14.64 4.23 0.01
N ALA A 90 13.51 4.50 -0.64
CA ALA A 90 12.78 5.77 -0.54
C ALA A 90 11.38 5.48 0.00
N ILE A 91 10.97 6.23 1.02
CA ILE A 91 9.76 5.97 1.79
C ILE A 91 8.88 7.21 1.75
N GLU A 92 7.64 7.04 1.27
CA GLU A 92 6.66 8.11 1.14
C GLU A 92 5.49 7.89 2.09
N ASP A 93 5.14 8.93 2.84
CA ASP A 93 3.96 9.02 3.70
C ASP A 93 3.76 7.84 4.67
N ILE A 94 4.87 7.34 5.22
CA ILE A 94 4.86 6.37 6.33
C ILE A 94 6.12 6.52 7.18
N GLY A 95 5.99 6.28 8.49
CA GLY A 95 7.08 6.41 9.44
C GLY A 95 7.31 5.14 10.25
N VAL A 96 8.52 5.00 10.79
CA VAL A 96 8.92 3.91 11.71
C VAL A 96 8.66 4.24 13.18
N ARG A 97 8.11 5.43 13.47
CA ARG A 97 7.81 5.85 14.84
C ARG A 97 6.61 5.05 15.35
N ARG A 98 6.72 4.52 16.57
CA ARG A 98 5.58 3.95 17.27
C ARG A 98 4.53 5.04 17.45
N LEU A 99 3.34 4.78 16.91
CA LEU A 99 2.20 5.68 17.09
C LEU A 99 1.70 5.62 18.53
N PRO A 100 1.19 6.74 19.09
CA PRO A 100 0.46 6.73 20.35
C PRO A 100 -0.70 5.73 20.29
N GLU A 101 -1.00 5.06 21.41
CA GLU A 101 -2.06 4.03 21.45
C GLU A 101 -3.41 4.60 21.02
N GLU A 102 -3.70 5.85 21.36
CA GLU A 102 -4.91 6.59 20.96
C GLU A 102 -5.04 6.68 19.42
N VAL A 103 -3.94 6.92 18.72
CA VAL A 103 -3.91 6.97 17.25
C VAL A 103 -4.11 5.58 16.67
N ILE A 104 -3.50 4.55 17.26
CA ILE A 104 -3.69 3.15 16.85
C ILE A 104 -5.16 2.75 17.00
N GLU A 105 -5.77 3.10 18.13
CA GLU A 105 -7.18 2.78 18.39
C GLU A 105 -8.12 3.53 17.45
N MET A 106 -7.84 4.82 17.16
CA MET A 106 -8.58 5.58 16.16
C MET A 106 -8.51 4.91 14.77
N VAL A 107 -7.32 4.47 14.34
CA VAL A 107 -7.16 3.77 13.06
C VAL A 107 -7.92 2.44 13.07
N ARG A 108 -7.83 1.66 14.17
CA ARG A 108 -8.55 0.39 14.35
C ARG A 108 -10.06 0.60 14.28
N GLN A 109 -10.58 1.63 14.93
CA GLN A 109 -12.00 1.99 14.90
C GLN A 109 -12.43 2.35 13.48
N ARG A 110 -11.68 3.22 12.77
CA ARG A 110 -11.95 3.56 11.37
C ARG A 110 -12.01 2.32 10.48
N MET A 111 -11.05 1.41 10.61
CA MET A 111 -11.02 0.16 9.84
C MET A 111 -12.21 -0.75 10.16
N SER A 112 -12.60 -0.85 11.42
CA SER A 112 -13.79 -1.60 11.85
C SER A 112 -15.07 -1.03 11.25
N LEU A 113 -15.22 0.30 11.26
CA LEU A 113 -16.36 0.99 10.64
C LEU A 113 -16.40 0.77 9.12
N MET A 114 -15.25 0.75 8.44
CA MET A 114 -15.20 0.43 7.01
C MET A 114 -15.74 -0.97 6.75
N LYS A 115 -15.36 -1.96 7.56
CA LYS A 115 -15.88 -3.33 7.43
C LYS A 115 -17.41 -3.36 7.57
N VAL A 116 -17.95 -2.70 8.59
CA VAL A 116 -19.40 -2.60 8.80
C VAL A 116 -20.09 -1.90 7.63
N ALA A 117 -19.48 -0.86 7.07
CA ALA A 117 -20.02 -0.16 5.91
C ALA A 117 -20.05 -1.05 4.67
N VAL A 118 -19.00 -1.85 4.42
CA VAL A 118 -18.97 -2.84 3.34
C VAL A 118 -20.05 -3.91 3.52
N GLU A 119 -20.26 -4.42 4.74
CA GLU A 119 -21.31 -5.39 5.04
C GLU A 119 -22.74 -4.86 4.82
N LYS A 120 -22.92 -3.53 4.93
CA LYS A 120 -24.19 -2.83 4.70
C LYS A 120 -24.36 -2.29 3.28
N LEU A 121 -23.39 -2.54 2.40
CA LEU A 121 -23.39 -1.99 1.06
C LEU A 121 -24.58 -2.50 0.24
N PRO A 122 -25.44 -1.61 -0.31
CA PRO A 122 -26.55 -2.02 -1.15
C PRO A 122 -26.06 -2.75 -2.41
N LEU A 123 -26.73 -3.86 -2.77
CA LEU A 123 -26.44 -4.57 -4.01
C LEU A 123 -26.82 -3.72 -5.24
N GLY A 124 -26.05 -3.85 -6.32
CA GLY A 124 -26.34 -3.19 -7.60
C GLY A 124 -25.81 -1.76 -7.73
N LEU A 125 -25.04 -1.27 -6.76
CA LEU A 125 -24.33 0.01 -6.90
C LEU A 125 -23.14 -0.12 -7.87
N ASP A 126 -22.91 0.92 -8.66
CA ASP A 126 -21.64 1.10 -9.36
C ASP A 126 -20.52 1.47 -8.37
N GLU A 127 -19.28 1.35 -8.82
CA GLU A 127 -18.10 1.56 -7.98
C GLU A 127 -18.05 2.96 -7.36
N VAL A 128 -18.48 3.99 -8.08
CA VAL A 128 -18.46 5.38 -7.61
C VAL A 128 -19.44 5.55 -6.46
N LYS A 129 -20.68 5.06 -6.64
CA LYS A 129 -21.71 5.09 -5.60
C LYS A 129 -21.35 4.22 -4.41
N ALA A 130 -20.72 3.05 -4.64
CA ALA A 130 -20.28 2.16 -3.58
C ALA A 130 -19.19 2.80 -2.71
N ARG A 131 -18.17 3.41 -3.33
CA ARG A 131 -17.13 4.17 -2.61
C ARG A 131 -17.72 5.32 -1.81
N LYS A 132 -18.65 6.08 -2.40
CA LYS A 132 -19.32 7.19 -1.72
C LYS A 132 -20.10 6.68 -0.49
N PHE A 133 -20.88 5.61 -0.65
CA PHE A 133 -21.64 5.01 0.46
C PHE A 133 -20.74 4.58 1.62
N ILE A 134 -19.63 3.90 1.33
CA ILE A 134 -18.67 3.48 2.36
C ILE A 134 -18.08 4.70 3.07
N PHE A 135 -17.65 5.70 2.30
CA PHE A 135 -17.07 6.92 2.86
C PHE A 135 -18.05 7.67 3.77
N ASP A 136 -19.27 7.92 3.29
CA ASP A 136 -20.32 8.59 4.06
C ASP A 136 -20.64 7.81 5.34
N SER A 137 -20.83 6.49 5.24
CA SER A 137 -21.16 5.62 6.38
C SER A 137 -20.08 5.65 7.47
N VAL A 138 -18.81 5.67 7.07
CA VAL A 138 -17.69 5.74 8.01
C VAL A 138 -17.61 7.14 8.63
N PHE A 139 -17.75 8.19 7.83
CA PHE A 139 -17.66 9.57 8.28
C PHE A 139 -18.78 9.93 9.27
N GLU A 140 -20.01 9.52 8.99
CA GLU A 140 -21.17 9.73 9.88
C GLU A 140 -21.06 8.96 11.19
N ALA A 141 -20.37 7.80 11.19
CA ALA A 141 -20.18 6.98 12.37
C ALA A 141 -18.97 7.38 13.23
N LEU A 142 -18.12 8.29 12.74
CA LEU A 142 -16.95 8.73 13.49
C LEU A 142 -17.33 9.76 14.58
N PRO A 143 -16.71 9.69 15.76
CA PRO A 143 -16.89 10.70 16.80
C PRO A 143 -16.54 12.11 16.29
N PRO A 144 -17.31 13.16 16.66
CA PRO A 144 -17.07 14.53 16.20
C PRO A 144 -15.68 15.07 16.54
N GLU A 145 -15.04 14.55 17.60
CA GLU A 145 -13.69 14.92 18.00
C GLU A 145 -12.62 14.50 16.98
N ILE A 146 -12.90 13.46 16.18
CA ILE A 146 -11.99 12.90 15.17
C ILE A 146 -12.19 13.56 13.78
N VAL A 147 -13.30 14.26 13.56
CA VAL A 147 -13.68 14.85 12.26
C VAL A 147 -13.12 16.26 12.06
N LYS A 148 -12.71 16.94 13.14
CA LYS A 148 -12.13 18.28 13.08
C LYS A 148 -10.61 18.21 12.86
N PHE A 149 -10.21 18.26 11.59
CA PHE A 149 -8.84 18.61 11.19
C PHE A 149 -8.88 19.89 10.36
#